data_AF-A0A5D3YGW4-F1
#
_entry.id   AF-A0A5D3YGW4-F1
#
_cell.length_a   1.000
_cell.length_b   1.000
_cell.length_c   1.000
_cell.angle_alpha   90.00
_cell.angle_beta   90.00
_cell.angle_gamma   90.00
#
_symmetry.space_group_name_H-M   'P 1'
#
loop_
_entity.id
_entity.type
_entity.pdbx_description
1 polymer ?
#
loop_
_entity_poly.entity_id
_entity_poly.type
_entity_poly.pdbx_seq_one_letter_code
_entity_poly.pdbx_strand_id
1 'polypeptide(L)'
;MFDSSDPNEIEDWTCVMEAGTEYEVEIAKNYLNELDIPSNILSKRDSSFSVNYGEMGMVYLYVPNEYEKKAREALEEFEIPEDAENEQE
;
A
#
# COMPACT_ATOMS: atom_id res chain seq x y z
N MET A 1 23.39 -3.32 -2.49
CA MET A 1 23.05 -3.03 -3.90
C MET A 1 21.56 -2.73 -3.84
N PHE A 2 21.17 -1.46 -4.06
CA PHE A 2 19.82 -0.90 -3.90
C PHE A 2 19.03 -1.40 -2.69
N ASP A 3 19.33 -0.79 -1.54
CA ASP A 3 18.61 -1.01 -0.29
C ASP A 3 17.21 -0.40 -0.43
N SER A 4 16.28 -1.30 -0.68
CA SER A 4 14.90 -1.31 -0.18
C SER A 4 13.97 -0.20 -0.66
N SER A 5 12.97 -0.63 -1.43
CA SER A 5 11.75 0.13 -1.76
C SER A 5 10.86 0.35 -0.53
N ASP A 6 11.43 0.55 0.65
CA ASP A 6 10.70 0.59 1.91
C ASP A 6 9.61 1.68 1.86
N PRO A 7 8.43 1.39 2.41
CA PRO A 7 7.42 2.40 2.63
C PRO A 7 8.02 3.53 3.48
N ASN A 8 7.68 4.78 3.14
CA ASN A 8 8.12 5.91 3.94
C ASN A 8 7.48 5.80 5.33
N GLU A 9 8.27 5.95 6.38
CA GLU A 9 7.74 6.08 7.74
C GLU A 9 7.06 7.45 7.85
N ILE A 10 5.73 7.46 7.92
CA ILE A 10 4.92 8.67 8.07
C ILE A 10 4.35 8.68 9.48
N GLU A 11 4.60 9.75 10.24
CA GLU A 11 4.06 9.90 11.59
C GLU A 11 2.53 9.78 11.58
N ASP A 12 1.97 8.96 12.47
CA ASP A 12 0.54 8.63 12.59
C ASP A 12 -0.09 7.82 11.43
N TRP A 13 0.69 7.38 10.44
CA TRP A 13 0.21 6.55 9.33
C TRP A 13 1.06 5.29 9.10
N THR A 14 0.41 4.13 9.02
CA THR A 14 1.06 2.85 8.73
C THR A 14 0.77 2.40 7.31
N CYS A 15 1.81 1.96 6.59
CA CYS A 15 1.66 1.28 5.31
C CYS A 15 1.10 -0.13 5.52
N VAL A 16 -0.05 -0.41 4.92
CA VAL A 16 -0.75 -1.70 5.05
C VAL A 16 -0.71 -2.54 3.79
N MET A 17 -0.35 -1.94 2.65
CA MET A 17 -0.23 -2.61 1.36
C MET A 17 0.75 -1.84 0.47
N GLU A 18 1.52 -2.57 -0.33
CA GLU A 18 2.31 -2.01 -1.43
C GLU A 18 2.01 -2.76 -2.73
N ALA A 19 1.99 -2.06 -3.86
CA ALA A 19 1.76 -2.68 -5.16
C ALA A 19 2.54 -1.98 -6.27
N GLY A 20 2.79 -2.73 -7.34
CA GLY A 20 3.43 -2.21 -8.55
C GLY A 20 2.49 -1.36 -9.42
N THR A 21 1.18 -1.36 -9.14
CA THR A 21 0.20 -0.59 -9.91
C THR A 21 -0.75 0.21 -9.01
N GLU A 22 -1.15 1.40 -9.45
CA GLU A 22 -2.16 2.22 -8.75
C GLU A 22 -3.53 1.55 -8.73
N TYR A 23 -3.84 0.75 -9.75
CA TYR A 23 -5.13 0.07 -9.87
C TYR A 23 -5.39 -0.88 -8.69
N GLU A 24 -4.41 -1.69 -8.31
CA GLU A 24 -4.51 -2.62 -7.18
C GLU A 24 -4.74 -1.86 -5.87
N VAL A 25 -3.98 -0.79 -5.66
CA VAL A 25 -4.09 0.04 -4.46
C VAL A 25 -5.43 0.79 -4.40
N GLU A 26 -5.95 1.25 -5.54
CA GLU A 26 -7.28 1.88 -5.61
C GLU A 26 -8.40 0.91 -5.24
N ILE A 27 -8.31 -0.35 -5.67
CA ILE A 27 -9.29 -1.38 -5.28
C ILE A 27 -9.26 -1.59 -3.77
N ALA A 28 -8.07 -1.81 -3.20
CA ALA A 28 -7.88 -1.99 -1.76
C ALA A 28 -8.38 -0.78 -0.95
N LYS A 29 -8.07 0.44 -1.41
CA LYS A 29 -8.56 1.69 -0.81
C LYS A 29 -10.09 1.74 -0.80
N ASN A 30 -10.73 1.41 -1.91
CA ASN A 30 -12.19 1.40 -2.01
C ASN A 30 -12.80 0.39 -1.04
N TYR A 31 -12.23 -0.81 -0.96
CA TYR A 31 -12.67 -1.83 -0.02
C TYR A 31 -12.55 -1.37 1.45
N LEU A 32 -11.42 -0.77 1.83
CA LEU A 32 -11.24 -0.19 3.17
C LEU A 32 -12.25 0.94 3.45
N ASN A 33 -12.54 1.77 2.45
CA ASN A 33 -13.53 2.84 2.58
C ASN A 33 -14.96 2.29 2.81
N GLU A 34 -15.33 1.17 2.16
CA GLU A 34 -16.60 0.49 2.43
C GLU A 34 -16.72 -0.01 3.88
N LEU A 35 -15.58 -0.27 4.55
CA LEU A 35 -15.49 -0.66 5.95
C LEU A 35 -15.35 0.52 6.92
N ASP A 36 -15.53 1.75 6.43
CA ASP A 36 -15.36 3.02 7.17
C ASP A 36 -13.92 3.19 7.70
N ILE A 37 -12.93 2.66 6.97
CA ILE A 37 -11.52 2.77 7.31
C ILE A 37 -10.88 3.88 6.46
N PRO A 38 -10.42 4.99 7.06
CA PRO A 38 -9.74 6.04 6.33
C PRO A 38 -8.42 5.52 5.75
N SER A 39 -8.22 5.72 4.45
CA SER A 39 -7.02 5.25 3.74
C SER A 39 -6.56 6.25 2.68
N ASN A 40 -5.25 6.35 2.49
CA ASN A 40 -4.61 7.25 1.55
C ASN A 40 -3.55 6.54 0.71
N ILE A 41 -3.48 6.94 -0.55
CA ILE A 41 -2.52 6.39 -1.51
C ILE A 41 -1.33 7.33 -1.59
N LEU A 42 -0.14 6.77 -1.39
CA LEU A 42 1.11 7.46 -1.66
C LEU A 42 1.77 6.80 -2.87
N SER A 43 1.86 7.54 -3.97
CA SER A 43 2.60 7.10 -5.15
C SER A 43 3.94 7.84 -5.19
N LYS A 44 5.06 7.11 -5.29
CA LYS A 44 6.38 7.72 -5.52
C LYS A 44 6.59 8.12 -7.00
N ARG A 45 5.54 8.09 -7.83
CA ARG A 45 5.60 8.45 -9.25
C ARG A 45 5.79 9.95 -9.44
N ASP A 46 6.66 10.30 -10.37
CA ASP A 46 6.68 11.64 -10.96
C ASP A 46 5.52 11.72 -11.98
N SER A 47 4.58 12.63 -11.76
CA SER A 47 3.38 12.79 -12.59
C SER A 47 3.67 13.15 -14.05
N SER A 48 4.93 13.42 -14.38
CA SER A 48 5.42 13.76 -15.72
C SER A 48 5.62 12.54 -16.64
N PHE A 49 5.65 11.31 -16.11
CA PHE A 49 5.86 10.09 -16.91
C PHE A 49 4.61 9.21 -16.94
N SER A 50 4.07 8.99 -18.14
CA SER A 50 2.81 8.27 -18.39
C SER A 50 2.92 6.74 -18.45
N VAL A 51 4.12 6.18 -18.30
CA VAL A 51 4.37 4.74 -18.51
C VAL A 51 5.14 4.17 -17.33
N ASN A 52 4.54 3.16 -16.68
CA ASN A 52 5.21 2.38 -15.64
C ASN A 52 6.21 1.43 -16.32
N TYR A 53 7.52 1.59 -16.06
CA TYR A 53 8.54 0.64 -16.51
C TYR A 53 9.47 0.32 -15.33
N GLY A 54 9.29 -0.86 -14.73
CA GLY A 54 10.13 -1.39 -13.65
C GLY A 54 9.83 -0.88 -12.23
N GLU A 55 10.70 -1.24 -11.28
CA GLU A 55 10.64 -1.00 -9.81
C GLU A 55 10.48 0.48 -9.38
N MET A 56 10.49 1.43 -10.32
CA MET A 56 10.39 2.88 -10.05
C MET A 56 8.94 3.40 -9.91
N GLY A 57 7.97 2.50 -9.75
CA GLY A 57 6.54 2.82 -9.79
C GLY A 57 5.73 2.32 -8.60
N MET A 58 6.37 1.98 -7.47
CA MET A 58 5.65 1.47 -6.30
C MET A 58 4.62 2.47 -5.78
N VAL A 59 3.45 1.94 -5.49
CA VAL A 59 2.32 2.65 -4.91
C VAL A 59 2.00 2.00 -3.57
N TYR A 60 1.76 2.82 -2.57
CA TYR A 60 1.61 2.38 -1.19
C TYR A 60 0.26 2.83 -0.64
N LEU A 61 -0.40 1.97 0.12
CA LEU A 61 -1.64 2.27 0.84
C LEU A 61 -1.33 2.50 2.31
N TYR A 62 -1.68 3.68 2.79
CA TYR A 62 -1.54 4.06 4.19
C TYR A 62 -2.90 4.17 4.86
N VAL A 63 -2.95 3.79 6.13
CA VAL A 63 -4.09 4.03 7.03
C VAL A 63 -3.56 4.70 8.31
N PRO A 64 -4.39 5.43 9.05
CA PRO A 64 -4.00 5.92 10.36
C PRO A 64 -3.66 4.76 11.31
N ASN A 65 -2.69 4.95 12.19
CA ASN A 65 -2.17 3.90 13.08
C ASN A 65 -3.27 3.23 13.92
N GLU A 66 -4.31 3.98 14.30
CA GLU A 66 -5.44 3.44 15.06
C GLU A 66 -6.25 2.36 14.29
N TYR A 67 -6.18 2.38 12.96
CA TYR A 67 -6.87 1.45 12.06
C TYR A 67 -5.95 0.37 11.49
N GLU A 68 -4.64 0.40 11.76
CA GLU A 68 -3.67 -0.55 11.19
C GLU A 68 -4.16 -2.00 11.29
N LYS A 69 -4.51 -2.42 12.50
CA LYS A 69 -4.92 -3.79 12.76
C LYS A 69 -6.16 -4.18 11.97
N LYS A 70 -7.18 -3.32 12.00
CA LYS A 70 -8.46 -3.55 11.29
C LYS A 70 -8.25 -3.58 9.77
N ALA A 71 -7.36 -2.72 9.26
CA ALA A 71 -7.04 -2.67 7.85
C ALA A 71 -6.26 -3.91 7.40
N ARG A 72 -5.26 -4.37 8.17
CA ARG A 72 -4.54 -5.62 7.90
C ARG A 72 -5.48 -6.82 7.90
N GLU A 73 -6.32 -6.97 8.93
CA GLU A 73 -7.32 -8.06 9.00
C GLU A 73 -8.27 -8.03 7.80
N ALA A 74 -8.76 -6.84 7.41
CA ALA A 74 -9.63 -6.68 6.26
C ALA A 74 -8.93 -7.03 4.93
N LEU A 75 -7.67 -6.62 4.77
CA LEU A 75 -6.88 -6.93 3.58
C LEU A 75 -6.47 -8.41 3.52
N GLU A 76 -6.29 -9.09 4.65
CA GLU A 76 -6.07 -10.55 4.68
C GLU A 76 -7.33 -11.33 4.26
N GLU A 77 -8.52 -10.86 4.64
CA GLU A 77 -9.79 -11.45 4.17
C GLU A 77 -10.09 -11.11 2.70
N PHE A 78 -9.61 -9.96 2.24
CA PHE A 78 -9.77 -9.51 0.87
C PHE A 78 -8.65 -10.11 0.03
N GLU A 79 -8.92 -11.22 -0.67
CA GLU A 79 -7.95 -11.91 -1.54
C GLU A 79 -7.37 -10.99 -2.64
N ILE A 80 -6.43 -10.14 -2.28
CA ILE A 80 -5.49 -9.52 -3.20
C ILE A 80 -4.31 -10.48 -3.24
N PRO A 81 -3.85 -10.91 -4.42
CA PRO A 81 -2.63 -11.72 -4.53
C PRO A 81 -1.43 -10.87 -4.09
N GLU A 82 -1.15 -10.82 -2.79
CA GLU A 82 0.10 -10.29 -2.24
C GLU A 82 1.13 -11.42 -2.21
N ASP A 83 2.19 -11.26 -3.01
CA ASP A 83 3.46 -11.95 -2.80
C ASP A 83 3.91 -11.66 -1.36
N ALA A 84 3.90 -12.72 -0.56
CA ALA A 84 4.19 -12.70 0.85
C ALA A 84 5.68 -12.38 1.11
N GLU A 85 5.99 -11.13 1.42
CA GLU A 85 7.29 -10.76 2.01
C GLU A 85 7.09 -10.05 3.35
N ASN A 86 6.91 -10.86 4.40
CA ASN A 86 7.35 -10.47 5.75
C ASN A 86 7.58 -11.74 6.59
N GLU A 87 8.63 -12.48 6.22
CA GLU A 87 9.31 -13.40 7.13
C GLU A 87 10.26 -12.57 8.02
N GLN A 88 9.74 -12.00 9.11
CA GLN A 88 10.58 -11.53 10.21
C GLN A 88 10.66 -12.59 11.30
N GLU A 89 11.90 -13.07 11.49
CA GLU A 89 12.48 -13.92 12.55
C GLU A 89 12.56 -15.45 12.35
#